data_AF-A0A3C0L7U5-F1
#
_entry.id   AF-A0A3C0L7U5-F1
#
_cell.length_a   1.000
_cell.length_b   1.000
_cell.length_c   1.000
_cell.angle_alpha   90.00
_cell.angle_beta   90.00
_cell.angle_gamma   90.00
#
_symmetry.space_group_name_H-M   'P 1'
#
loop_
_entity.id
_entity.type
_entity.pdbx_description
1 polymer ?
#
loop_
_entity_poly.entity_id
_entity_poly.type
_entity_poly.pdbx_seq_one_letter_code
_entity_poly.pdbx_strand_id
1 'polypeptide(L)'
;MTAVKKIIEAITILVSLVKVLVEVFEVPGYGPEKKQAVLDALSFIFDLIEEHWFKFPFSKELFLNVAGGLIEIFVGFFNKVDIFVHLDKAKE
;
A
#
# COMPACT_ATOMS: atom_id res chain seq x y z
N MET A 1 16.10 -10.34 20.60
CA MET A 1 14.79 -10.23 19.91
C MET A 1 14.90 -10.98 18.59
N THR A 2 14.20 -12.10 18.43
CA THR A 2 14.34 -13.00 17.27
C THR A 2 14.00 -12.28 15.97
N ALA A 3 14.80 -12.49 14.92
CA ALA A 3 14.66 -11.83 13.61
C ALA A 3 13.23 -11.93 13.03
N VAL A 4 12.56 -13.06 13.29
CA VAL A 4 11.16 -13.30 12.91
C VAL A 4 10.20 -12.25 13.45
N LYS A 5 10.37 -11.81 14.71
CA LYS A 5 9.50 -10.79 15.31
C LYS A 5 9.62 -9.45 14.59
N LYS A 6 10.84 -9.03 14.24
CA LYS A 6 11.09 -7.79 13.49
C LYS A 6 10.48 -7.83 12.08
N ILE A 7 10.54 -8.99 11.43
CA ILE A 7 9.95 -9.18 10.10
C ILE A 7 8.41 -9.08 10.19
N ILE A 8 7.80 -9.73 11.18
CA ILE A 8 6.34 -9.65 11.39
C ILE A 8 5.91 -8.21 11.69
N GLU A 9 6.63 -7.49 12.54
CA GLU A 9 6.38 -6.07 12.83
C GLU A 9 6.50 -5.22 11.56
N ALA A 10 7.54 -5.40 10.75
CA ALA A 10 7.73 -4.67 9.49
C ALA A 10 6.60 -4.96 8.49
N ILE A 11 6.18 -6.21 8.34
CA ILE A 11 5.04 -6.59 7.49
C ILE A 11 3.75 -5.96 8.01
N THR A 12 3.52 -5.94 9.33
CA THR A 12 2.31 -5.37 9.94
C THR A 12 2.21 -3.86 9.69
N ILE A 13 3.35 -3.15 9.80
CA ILE A 13 3.45 -1.73 9.47
C ILE A 13 3.16 -1.53 7.98
N LEU A 14 3.77 -2.32 7.11
CA LEU A 14 3.56 -2.24 5.66
C LEU A 14 2.09 -2.46 5.29
N VAL A 15 1.43 -3.47 5.86
CA VAL A 15 0.01 -3.75 5.63
C VAL A 15 -0.86 -2.57 6.07
N SER A 16 -0.60 -2.00 7.24
CA SER A 16 -1.32 -0.82 7.74
C SER A 16 -1.14 0.38 6.82
N LEU A 17 0.09 0.59 6.33
CA LEU A 17 0.44 1.72 5.49
C LEU A 17 -0.20 1.61 4.10
N VAL A 18 -0.17 0.42 3.49
CA VAL A 18 -0.88 0.11 2.24
C VAL A 18 -2.38 0.36 2.39
N LYS A 19 -2.99 -0.12 3.49
CA LYS A 19 -4.42 0.09 3.75
C LYS A 19 -4.77 1.58 3.77
N VAL A 20 -4.04 2.37 4.56
CA VAL A 20 -4.28 3.82 4.69
C VAL A 20 -4.14 4.51 3.33
N LEU A 21 -3.10 4.19 2.55
CA LEU A 21 -2.93 4.79 1.23
C LEU A 21 -4.07 4.38 0.27
N VAL A 22 -4.47 3.12 0.26
CA VAL A 22 -5.59 2.65 -0.58
C VAL A 22 -6.92 3.32 -0.20
N GLU A 23 -7.14 3.63 1.07
CA GLU A 23 -8.33 4.37 1.53
C GLU A 23 -8.22 5.87 1.20
N VAL A 24 -7.05 6.50 1.41
CA VAL A 24 -6.81 7.93 1.15
C VAL A 24 -6.88 8.29 -0.33
N PHE A 25 -6.39 7.41 -1.21
CA PHE A 25 -6.54 7.59 -2.65
C PHE A 25 -7.98 7.25 -3.07
N GLU A 26 -8.93 8.16 -2.83
CA GLU A 26 -10.31 8.14 -3.35
C GLU A 26 -10.37 8.45 -4.86
N VAL A 27 -9.51 7.80 -5.64
CA VAL A 27 -9.53 7.93 -7.10
C VAL A 27 -10.71 7.11 -7.64
N PRO A 28 -11.65 7.72 -8.39
CA PRO A 28 -12.75 7.00 -9.01
C PRO A 28 -12.20 6.06 -10.09
N GLY A 29 -12.54 4.77 -9.98
CA GLY A 29 -12.04 3.72 -10.87
C GLY A 29 -10.88 2.92 -10.27
N TYR A 30 -10.98 1.60 -10.47
CA TYR A 30 -10.09 0.58 -9.91
C TYR A 30 -8.95 0.19 -10.85
N GLY A 31 -8.32 1.20 -11.42
CA GLY A 31 -7.33 1.01 -12.46
C GLY A 31 -5.93 0.66 -11.96
N PRO A 32 -5.04 0.30 -12.90
CA PRO A 32 -3.58 0.36 -12.75
C PRO A 32 -3.10 1.68 -12.13
N GLU A 33 -3.85 2.76 -12.34
CA GLU A 33 -3.57 4.11 -11.85
C GLU A 33 -3.56 4.22 -10.32
N LYS A 34 -4.54 3.61 -9.63
CA LYS A 34 -4.58 3.61 -8.16
C LYS A 34 -3.44 2.78 -7.57
N LYS A 35 -3.14 1.64 -8.20
CA LYS A 35 -1.98 0.82 -7.83
C LYS A 35 -0.69 1.61 -7.98
N GLN A 36 -0.52 2.31 -9.11
CA GLN A 36 0.67 3.11 -9.36
C GLN A 36 0.80 4.25 -8.35
N ALA A 37 -0.28 4.99 -8.07
CA ALA A 37 -0.27 6.08 -7.09
C ALA A 37 0.12 5.61 -5.67
N VAL A 38 -0.40 4.46 -5.23
CA VAL A 38 -0.03 3.87 -3.93
C VAL A 38 1.43 3.41 -3.94
N LEU A 39 1.90 2.78 -5.02
CA LEU A 39 3.30 2.37 -5.16
C LEU A 39 4.26 3.56 -5.19
N ASP A 40 3.90 4.65 -5.86
CA ASP A 40 4.70 5.88 -5.90
C ASP A 40 4.78 6.53 -4.52
N ALA A 41 3.68 6.57 -3.77
CA ALA A 41 3.67 7.04 -2.39
C ALA A 41 4.55 6.16 -1.48
N LEU A 42 4.47 4.84 -1.63
CA LEU A 42 5.30 3.90 -0.88
C LEU A 42 6.78 4.03 -1.24
N SER A 43 7.09 4.26 -2.51
CA SER A 43 8.43 4.52 -3.00
C SER A 43 9.02 5.77 -2.35
N PHE A 44 8.25 6.85 -2.28
CA PHE A 44 8.65 8.08 -1.61
C PHE A 44 8.85 7.90 -0.10
N ILE A 45 7.94 7.20 0.58
CA ILE A 45 8.04 6.93 2.02
C ILE A 45 9.27 6.09 2.33
N PHE A 46 9.58 5.10 1.50
CA PHE A 46 10.78 4.28 1.66
C PHE A 46 12.05 5.15 1.61
N ASP A 47 12.18 6.00 0.58
CA ASP A 47 13.34 6.89 0.42
C ASP A 47 13.46 7.87 1.59
N LEU A 48 12.34 8.47 2.00
CA LEU A 48 12.29 9.41 3.12
C LEU A 48 12.75 8.77 4.45
N ILE A 49 12.37 7.51 4.69
CA ILE A 49 12.80 6.78 5.88
C ILE A 49 14.29 6.42 5.81
N GLU A 50 14.77 5.96 4.64
CA GLU A 50 16.19 5.65 4.46
C GLU A 50 17.09 6.87 4.59
N GLU A 51 16.61 8.03 4.13
CA GLU A 51 17.34 9.31 4.19
C GLU A 51 17.38 9.88 5.61
N HIS A 52 16.26 9.86 6.33
CA HIS A 52 16.13 10.62 7.59
C HIS A 52 16.11 9.79 8.87
N TRP A 53 15.83 8.49 8.81
CA TRP A 53 15.59 7.68 10.00
C TRP A 53 16.54 6.50 10.11
N PHE A 54 16.47 5.53 9.19
CA PHE A 54 17.36 4.36 9.19
C PHE A 54 17.33 3.64 7.84
N LYS A 55 18.44 2.96 7.50
CA LYS A 55 18.53 2.11 6.30
C LYS A 55 17.84 0.77 6.50
N PHE A 56 16.98 0.40 5.58
CA PHE A 56 16.32 -0.90 5.65
C PHE A 56 17.30 -2.04 5.34
N PRO A 57 17.14 -3.21 5.97
CA PRO A 57 17.95 -4.39 5.66
C PRO A 57 17.49 -5.13 4.39
N PHE A 58 16.61 -4.54 3.60
CA PHE A 58 16.03 -5.09 2.38
C PHE A 58 15.97 -4.04 1.28
N SER A 59 15.95 -4.48 0.02
CA SER A 59 15.90 -3.56 -1.11
C SER A 59 14.52 -2.91 -1.24
N LYS A 60 14.52 -1.68 -1.76
CA LYS A 60 13.31 -0.96 -2.17
C LYS A 60 12.47 -1.78 -3.16
N GLU A 61 13.13 -2.49 -4.08
CA GLU A 61 12.46 -3.36 -5.05
C GLU A 61 11.67 -4.49 -4.37
N LEU A 62 12.25 -5.16 -3.36
CA LEU A 62 11.55 -6.18 -2.60
C LEU A 62 10.35 -5.58 -1.86
N PHE A 63 10.53 -4.42 -1.25
CA PHE A 63 9.47 -3.70 -0.55
C PHE A 63 8.30 -3.35 -1.47
N LEU A 64 8.58 -2.75 -2.63
CA LEU A 64 7.56 -2.39 -3.62
C LEU A 64 6.88 -3.61 -4.25
N ASN A 65 7.61 -4.70 -4.47
CA ASN A 65 7.02 -5.96 -4.96
C ASN A 65 6.02 -6.55 -3.96
N VAL A 66 6.37 -6.61 -2.68
CA VAL A 66 5.47 -7.08 -1.62
C VAL A 66 4.27 -6.14 -1.48
N ALA A 67 4.50 -4.83 -1.50
CA ALA A 67 3.44 -3.84 -1.49
C ALA A 67 2.48 -4.00 -2.67
N GLY A 68 2.99 -4.22 -3.87
CA GLY A 68 2.19 -4.44 -5.08
C GLY A 68 1.19 -5.59 -4.92
N GLY A 69 1.64 -6.72 -4.36
CA GLY A 69 0.76 -7.86 -4.06
C GLY A 69 -0.28 -7.53 -2.99
N LEU A 70 0.09 -6.79 -1.94
CA LEU A 70 -0.87 -6.35 -0.92
C LEU A 70 -1.92 -5.40 -1.48
N ILE A 71 -1.51 -4.45 -2.33
CA ILE A 71 -2.42 -3.52 -3.00
C ILE A 71 -3.44 -4.29 -3.82
N GLU A 72 -3.04 -5.28 -4.61
CA GLU A 72 -3.96 -6.13 -5.39
C GLU A 72 -4.98 -6.85 -4.50
N ILE A 73 -4.56 -7.36 -3.34
CA ILE A 73 -5.45 -7.98 -2.36
C ILE A 73 -6.46 -6.96 -1.82
N PHE A 74 -6.01 -5.79 -1.36
CA PHE A 74 -6.90 -4.76 -0.80
C PHE A 74 -7.87 -4.22 -1.84
N VAL A 75 -7.35 -3.86 -3.01
CA VAL A 75 -8.11 -3.35 -4.15
C VAL A 75 -9.15 -4.39 -4.59
N GLY A 76 -8.76 -5.66 -4.74
CA GLY A 76 -9.67 -6.75 -5.08
C GLY A 76 -10.71 -7.05 -3.99
N PHE A 77 -10.34 -6.95 -2.71
CA PHE A 77 -11.25 -7.14 -1.59
C PHE A 77 -12.28 -6.02 -1.52
N PHE A 78 -11.84 -4.77 -1.58
CA PHE A 78 -12.70 -3.60 -1.52
C PHE A 78 -13.69 -3.50 -2.69
N ASN A 79 -13.29 -3.97 -3.88
CA ASN A 79 -14.19 -4.17 -5.01
C ASN A 79 -15.31 -5.17 -4.71
N LYS A 80 -14.99 -6.28 -4.03
CA LYS A 80 -15.96 -7.33 -3.70
C LYS A 80 -16.90 -6.97 -2.55
N VAL A 81 -16.46 -6.13 -1.62
CA VAL A 81 -17.23 -5.73 -0.44
C VAL A 81 -18.08 -4.48 -0.70
N ASP A 82 -18.12 -3.98 -1.93
CA ASP A 82 -18.96 -2.83 -2.34
C ASP A 82 -18.61 -1.50 -1.62
N ILE A 83 -17.54 -1.47 -0.81
CA ILE A 83 -17.11 -0.31 -0.01
C ILE A 83 -16.79 0.91 -0.90
N PHE A 84 -16.41 0.67 -2.16
CA PHE A 84 -16.12 1.73 -3.12
C PHE A 84 -17.18 1.90 -4.22
N VAL A 85 -18.24 1.10 -4.23
CA VAL A 85 -19.35 1.23 -5.22
C VAL A 85 -20.15 2.52 -5.00
N HIS A 86 -19.94 3.21 -3.88
CA HIS A 86 -20.68 4.42 -3.53
C HIS A 86 -20.25 5.69 -4.27
N LEU A 87 -19.18 5.69 -5.08
CA LEU A 87 -18.76 6.88 -5.84
C LEU A 87 -19.25 6.91 -7.31
N ASP A 88 -19.66 5.77 -7.88
CA ASP A 88 -20.18 5.73 -9.26
C ASP A 88 -21.62 6.27 -9.34
N LYS A 89 -22.42 6.06 -8.28
CA LYS A 89 -23.82 6.53 -8.23
C LYS A 89 -24.00 8.02 -7.93
N ALA A 90 -22.92 8.78 -7.70
CA ALA A 90 -23.00 10.22 -7.52
C ALA A 90 -22.97 11.02 -8.84
N LYS A 91 -22.95 10.33 -9.99
CA LYS A 91 -22.93 10.94 -11.33
C LYS A 91 -24.15 10.61 -12.21
N GLU A 92 -25.18 9.95 -11.68
CA GLU A 92 -26.49 9.82 -12.34
C GLU A 92 -27.51 10.81 -11.80
#